data_AF-A0A535IY36-F1
#
_entry.id   AF-A0A535IY36-F1
#
_cell.length_a   1.000
_cell.length_b   1.000
_cell.length_c   1.000
_cell.angle_alpha   90.00
_cell.angle_beta   90.00
_cell.angle_gamma   90.00
#
_symmetry.space_group_name_H-M   'P 1'
#
loop_
_entity.id
_entity.type
_entity.pdbx_description
1 polymer ?
#
loop_
_entity_poly.entity_id
_entity_poly.type
_entity_poly.pdbx_seq_one_letter_code
_entity_poly.pdbx_strand_id
1 'polypeptide(L)'
;MSQVFETQFGGRTLTIETGKLARLAGGSVTVRYGDTMVLGTANRSEPRPGLDFFPLTVDFEERMYAAGKIPGGFIKRESRPSEAAILAARLTDRPIRPLFPEGYKDDVQVVITVLSTDQENDPDVLGTIAGSAALTISEIPFQGPIGAVRVGRIDGEFVINPTISQLADSELDLIVSGTRDAIMMVEAGAKILPEDVMAEAILFAHRAIRPLIDLQEELQKAVGKPMRLPFIEPGTDSVLEFVKAIDAGNELVVVDVETTGTDPKLADLLEIGAVKLKGGKITDRWSTFVNPGRPIVGHQMHGITDKDVKGAPAPKEAAQQFLAFAGDTTLVGHNVGFDLGFIEEALGDGFRFEPGRYFDTLTLARESFPGGGTESFRLPDLARFLGVEMPSNHRAIPDAEATAQLVLAFGADLPGRINRLREAVAESIRANRNGGDSKAKLEAARREARVGKGLFNLVHKKTVRELVLNEGVRMDGRGVDD
;
A
#
# COMPACT_ATOMS: atom_id res chain seq x y z
N MET A 1 -17.05 26.35 2.76
CA MET A 1 -17.35 27.02 1.47
C MET A 1 -16.90 26.09 0.36
N SER A 2 -17.53 26.12 -0.81
CA SER A 2 -17.03 25.32 -1.93
C SER A 2 -15.76 25.92 -2.50
N GLN A 3 -14.88 25.07 -3.00
CA GLN A 3 -13.62 25.46 -3.63
C GLN A 3 -13.57 24.82 -5.01
N VAL A 4 -13.15 25.59 -6.01
CA VAL A 4 -13.12 25.18 -7.42
C VAL A 4 -11.70 25.32 -7.93
N PHE A 5 -11.21 24.27 -8.56
CA PHE A 5 -9.92 24.20 -9.21
C PHE A 5 -10.17 23.93 -10.69
N GLU A 6 -9.47 24.62 -11.59
CA GLU A 6 -9.69 24.48 -13.03
C GLU A 6 -8.40 24.47 -13.84
N THR A 7 -8.45 23.81 -14.99
CA THR A 7 -7.36 23.82 -15.98
C THR A 7 -7.91 23.76 -17.40
N GLN A 8 -7.14 24.27 -18.37
CA GLN A 8 -7.44 24.13 -19.79
C GLN A 8 -6.94 22.78 -20.28
N PHE A 9 -7.86 21.94 -20.76
CA PHE A 9 -7.59 20.56 -21.12
C PHE A 9 -8.34 20.17 -22.39
N GLY A 10 -7.67 19.57 -23.39
CA GLY A 10 -8.34 19.11 -24.62
C GLY A 10 -9.18 20.19 -25.33
N GLY A 11 -8.77 21.47 -25.23
CA GLY A 11 -9.48 22.61 -25.81
C GLY A 11 -10.69 23.13 -25.01
N ARG A 12 -10.93 22.63 -23.78
CA ARG A 12 -12.05 23.03 -22.92
C ARG A 12 -11.59 23.19 -21.47
N THR A 13 -12.39 23.83 -20.64
CA THR A 13 -12.12 23.90 -19.20
C THR A 13 -12.54 22.59 -18.52
N LEU A 14 -11.63 21.98 -17.76
CA LEU A 14 -11.94 20.94 -16.79
C LEU A 14 -11.93 21.55 -15.39
N THR A 15 -12.98 21.32 -14.60
CA THR A 15 -13.09 21.83 -13.23
C THR A 15 -13.30 20.71 -12.21
N ILE A 16 -12.66 20.82 -11.06
CA ILE A 16 -12.88 19.98 -9.88
C ILE A 16 -13.38 20.87 -8.73
N GLU A 17 -14.61 20.66 -8.28
CA GLU A 17 -15.23 21.37 -7.15
C GLU A 17 -15.35 20.45 -5.93
N THR A 18 -15.04 20.96 -4.73
CA THR A 18 -15.28 20.24 -3.46
C THR A 18 -15.99 21.12 -2.42
N GLY A 19 -16.52 20.52 -1.36
CA GLY A 19 -17.11 21.22 -0.20
C GLY A 19 -18.59 21.60 -0.34
N LYS A 20 -19.22 21.33 -1.49
CA LYS A 20 -20.65 21.58 -1.75
C LYS A 20 -21.53 20.36 -1.51
N LEU A 21 -21.17 19.23 -2.13
CA LEU A 21 -21.94 17.98 -2.11
C LEU A 21 -21.27 16.93 -1.21
N ALA A 22 -22.08 16.02 -0.65
CA ALA A 22 -21.62 14.85 0.11
C ALA A 22 -20.58 15.15 1.21
N ARG A 23 -20.78 16.23 1.99
CA ARG A 23 -19.83 16.70 3.03
C ARG A 23 -19.52 15.70 4.15
N LEU A 24 -20.32 14.65 4.29
CA LEU A 24 -20.10 13.58 5.27
C LEU A 24 -19.22 12.44 4.72
N ALA A 25 -18.88 12.45 3.42
CA ALA A 25 -18.00 11.46 2.84
C ALA A 25 -16.54 11.64 3.32
N GLY A 26 -15.77 10.55 3.24
CA GLY A 26 -14.32 10.57 3.45
C GLY A 26 -13.64 11.57 2.53
N GLY A 27 -13.99 11.55 1.24
CA GLY A 27 -13.69 12.60 0.26
C GLY A 27 -14.84 12.73 -0.75
N SER A 28 -15.07 13.95 -1.25
CA SER A 28 -16.06 14.22 -2.30
C SER A 28 -15.64 15.33 -3.25
N VAL A 29 -15.82 15.09 -4.55
CA VAL A 29 -15.57 16.08 -5.61
C VAL A 29 -16.62 16.00 -6.71
N THR A 30 -16.94 17.15 -7.31
CA THR A 30 -17.70 17.23 -8.55
C THR A 30 -16.73 17.59 -9.66
N VAL A 31 -16.59 16.72 -10.67
CA VAL A 31 -15.77 16.98 -11.87
C VAL A 31 -16.70 17.39 -13.00
N ARG A 32 -16.33 18.45 -13.73
CA ARG A 32 -17.05 18.92 -14.92
C ARG A 32 -16.09 19.11 -16.10
N TYR A 33 -16.53 18.70 -17.27
CA TYR A 33 -15.83 18.92 -18.54
C TYR A 33 -16.86 19.09 -19.68
N GLY A 34 -16.92 20.29 -20.25
CA GLY A 34 -18.09 20.72 -21.01
C GLY A 34 -19.32 20.82 -20.10
N ASP A 35 -20.46 20.29 -20.53
CA ASP A 35 -21.67 20.23 -19.71
C ASP A 35 -21.86 18.88 -19.00
N THR A 36 -20.96 17.90 -19.26
CA THR A 36 -20.91 16.63 -18.51
C THR A 36 -20.35 16.84 -17.10
N MET A 37 -21.05 16.30 -16.09
CA MET A 37 -20.71 16.40 -14.68
C MET A 37 -20.83 15.06 -13.96
N VAL A 38 -19.83 14.72 -13.16
CA VAL A 38 -19.81 13.53 -12.32
C VAL A 38 -19.46 13.88 -10.87
N LEU A 39 -20.11 13.21 -9.91
CA LEU A 39 -19.80 13.28 -8.48
C LEU A 39 -19.01 12.05 -8.09
N GLY A 40 -17.75 12.23 -7.67
CA GLY A 40 -16.95 11.18 -7.06
C GLY A 40 -17.00 11.28 -5.54
N THR A 41 -17.22 10.15 -4.86
CA THR A 41 -17.14 10.05 -3.40
C THR A 41 -16.31 8.85 -3.00
N ALA A 42 -15.51 8.99 -1.95
CA ALA A 42 -14.68 7.92 -1.39
C ALA A 42 -14.91 7.81 0.12
N ASN A 43 -15.14 6.58 0.60
CA ASN A 43 -15.37 6.27 2.00
C ASN A 43 -14.59 5.02 2.42
N ARG A 44 -14.28 4.93 3.71
CA ARG A 44 -13.72 3.72 4.32
C ARG A 44 -14.49 3.29 5.56
N SER A 45 -14.38 2.01 5.92
CA SER A 45 -14.75 1.48 7.24
C SER A 45 -13.70 0.50 7.75
N GLU A 46 -13.72 0.23 9.05
CA GLU A 46 -12.81 -0.74 9.69
C GLU A 46 -12.90 -2.12 9.02
N PRO A 47 -11.78 -2.88 8.98
CA PRO A 47 -11.75 -4.18 8.32
C PRO A 47 -12.72 -5.15 8.98
N ARG A 48 -13.43 -5.93 8.16
CA ARG A 48 -14.27 -7.02 8.67
C ARG A 48 -13.41 -8.14 9.29
N PRO A 49 -13.82 -8.72 10.44
CA PRO A 49 -13.07 -9.81 11.05
C PRO A 49 -12.88 -11.00 10.10
N GLY A 50 -11.65 -11.51 10.01
CA GLY A 50 -11.30 -12.67 9.18
C GLY A 50 -11.05 -12.37 7.70
N LEU A 51 -11.00 -11.09 7.30
CA LEU A 51 -10.70 -10.70 5.92
C LEU A 51 -9.19 -10.83 5.62
N ASP A 52 -8.85 -11.50 4.52
CA ASP A 52 -7.48 -11.79 4.08
C ASP A 52 -7.07 -11.06 2.79
N PHE A 53 -7.95 -10.23 2.23
CA PHE A 53 -7.71 -9.44 1.02
C PHE A 53 -8.08 -7.98 1.21
N PHE A 54 -7.67 -7.10 0.29
CA PHE A 54 -8.06 -5.68 0.26
C PHE A 54 -9.43 -5.48 -0.42
N PRO A 55 -10.47 -5.09 0.33
CA PRO A 55 -11.84 -4.93 -0.16
C PRO A 55 -12.09 -3.53 -0.74
N LEU A 56 -11.67 -3.32 -1.99
CA LEU A 56 -12.05 -2.14 -2.77
C LEU A 56 -13.28 -2.44 -3.64
N THR A 57 -14.30 -1.59 -3.55
CA THR A 57 -15.47 -1.57 -4.43
C THR A 57 -15.57 -0.23 -5.15
N VAL A 58 -15.75 -0.27 -6.47
CA VAL A 58 -16.01 0.91 -7.30
C VAL A 58 -17.37 0.75 -7.95
N ASP A 59 -18.27 1.69 -7.68
CA ASP A 59 -19.59 1.76 -8.27
C ASP A 59 -19.65 2.95 -9.24
N PHE A 60 -20.13 2.72 -10.45
CA PHE A 60 -20.41 3.76 -11.43
C PHE A 60 -21.90 3.80 -11.69
N GLU A 61 -22.54 4.91 -11.35
CA GLU A 61 -23.99 5.08 -11.40
C GLU A 61 -24.39 6.09 -12.48
N GLU A 62 -24.96 5.58 -13.57
CA GLU A 62 -25.60 6.39 -14.60
C GLU A 62 -27.04 6.69 -14.21
N ARG A 63 -27.35 7.96 -13.96
CA ARG A 63 -28.72 8.40 -13.64
C ARG A 63 -29.40 8.89 -14.91
N MET A 64 -30.61 8.39 -15.21
CA MET A 64 -31.32 8.76 -16.45
C MET A 64 -31.66 10.26 -16.50
N TYR A 65 -31.83 10.89 -15.33
CA TYR A 65 -32.03 12.34 -15.24
C TYR A 65 -30.83 13.13 -15.78
N ALA A 66 -29.62 12.56 -15.80
CA ALA A 66 -28.43 13.22 -16.31
C ALA A 66 -28.57 13.59 -17.79
N ALA A 67 -29.35 12.79 -18.54
CA ALA A 67 -29.71 13.01 -19.94
C ALA A 67 -31.14 13.58 -20.11
N GLY A 68 -31.78 14.03 -19.03
CA GLY A 68 -33.17 14.54 -19.05
C GLY A 68 -34.22 13.47 -19.34
N LYS A 69 -33.93 12.18 -19.06
CA LYS A 69 -34.83 11.06 -19.35
C LYS A 69 -35.43 10.48 -18.06
N ILE A 70 -36.67 9.99 -18.15
CA ILE A 70 -37.30 9.19 -17.10
C ILE A 70 -36.94 7.72 -17.35
N PRO A 71 -36.52 6.94 -16.33
CA PRO A 71 -36.19 5.54 -16.49
C PRO A 71 -37.29 4.73 -17.18
N GLY A 72 -36.88 3.90 -18.14
CA GLY A 72 -37.77 2.95 -18.81
C GLY A 72 -38.27 1.84 -17.88
N GLY A 73 -39.14 0.96 -18.40
CA GLY A 73 -39.66 -0.20 -17.66
C GLY A 73 -40.81 0.11 -16.70
N PHE A 74 -41.27 -0.94 -15.99
CA PHE A 74 -42.45 -0.91 -15.11
C PHE A 74 -42.20 -0.14 -13.80
N ILE A 75 -41.01 -0.31 -13.21
CA ILE A 75 -40.67 0.26 -11.89
C ILE A 75 -40.31 1.76 -11.97
N LYS A 76 -39.98 2.28 -13.17
CA LYS A 76 -39.59 3.68 -13.40
C LYS A 76 -38.42 4.15 -12.51
N ARG A 77 -37.48 3.24 -12.25
CA ARG A 77 -36.29 3.47 -11.42
C ARG A 77 -35.08 2.73 -11.99
N GLU A 78 -33.90 3.33 -11.88
CA GLU A 78 -32.63 2.65 -12.17
C GLU A 78 -32.41 1.51 -11.18
N SER A 79 -32.02 0.34 -11.70
CA SER A 79 -31.82 -0.87 -10.90
C SER A 79 -30.36 -1.33 -10.97
N ARG A 80 -30.09 -2.39 -11.72
CA ARG A 80 -28.74 -2.90 -11.92
C ARG A 80 -27.94 -1.97 -12.84
N PRO A 81 -26.63 -1.82 -12.59
CA PRO A 81 -25.74 -1.10 -13.50
C PRO A 81 -25.78 -1.67 -14.92
N SER A 82 -25.63 -0.79 -15.92
CA SER A 82 -25.49 -1.17 -17.32
C SER A 82 -24.13 -1.81 -17.58
N GLU A 83 -23.95 -2.47 -18.74
CA GLU A 83 -22.62 -2.98 -19.15
C GLU A 83 -21.60 -1.84 -19.26
N ALA A 84 -22.00 -0.69 -19.82
CA ALA A 84 -21.16 0.51 -19.91
C ALA A 84 -20.72 1.02 -18.53
N ALA A 85 -21.65 1.10 -17.57
CA ALA A 85 -21.34 1.49 -16.20
C ALA A 85 -20.40 0.49 -15.51
N ILE A 86 -20.57 -0.81 -15.72
CA ILE A 86 -19.65 -1.83 -15.18
C ILE A 86 -18.25 -1.68 -15.80
N LEU A 87 -18.15 -1.41 -17.09
CA LEU A 87 -16.87 -1.17 -17.76
C LEU A 87 -16.20 0.11 -17.24
N ALA A 88 -16.95 1.20 -17.07
CA ALA A 88 -16.44 2.45 -16.50
C ALA A 88 -15.97 2.29 -15.04
N ALA A 89 -16.70 1.51 -14.23
CA ALA A 89 -16.27 1.16 -12.88
C ALA A 89 -14.94 0.38 -12.91
N ARG A 90 -14.79 -0.58 -13.82
CA ARG A 90 -13.54 -1.36 -13.98
C ARG A 90 -12.38 -0.51 -14.52
N LEU A 91 -12.67 0.44 -15.41
CA LEU A 91 -11.69 1.42 -15.91
C LEU A 91 -11.12 2.27 -14.76
N THR A 92 -11.94 2.58 -13.75
CA THR A 92 -11.49 3.28 -12.54
C THR A 92 -10.79 2.34 -11.54
N ASP A 93 -11.34 1.16 -11.27
CA ASP A 93 -10.82 0.21 -10.26
C ASP A 93 -9.39 -0.25 -10.57
N ARG A 94 -9.14 -0.67 -11.83
CA ARG A 94 -7.86 -1.23 -12.28
C ARG A 94 -6.65 -0.34 -11.98
N PRO A 95 -6.64 0.97 -12.31
CA PRO A 95 -5.49 1.82 -12.05
C PRO A 95 -5.36 2.28 -10.60
N ILE A 96 -6.44 2.40 -9.82
CA ILE A 96 -6.34 2.85 -8.42
C ILE A 96 -5.96 1.70 -7.46
N ARG A 97 -6.39 0.46 -7.75
CA ARG A 97 -6.21 -0.69 -6.85
C ARG A 97 -4.74 -0.96 -6.46
N PRO A 98 -3.75 -0.85 -7.35
CA PRO A 98 -2.35 -1.08 -7.00
C PRO A 98 -1.73 0.06 -6.18
N LEU A 99 -2.41 1.19 -6.01
CA LEU A 99 -1.90 2.38 -5.30
C LEU A 99 -2.30 2.42 -3.83
N PHE A 100 -3.01 1.40 -3.34
CA PHE A 100 -3.22 1.22 -1.92
C PHE A 100 -2.02 0.48 -1.31
N PRO A 101 -1.59 0.85 -0.09
CA PRO A 101 -0.51 0.15 0.59
C PRO A 101 -0.77 -1.35 0.67
N GLU A 102 0.25 -2.15 0.43
CA GLU A 102 0.17 -3.60 0.61
C GLU A 102 -0.24 -3.93 2.05
N GLY A 103 -1.15 -4.89 2.24
CA GLY A 103 -1.65 -5.25 3.56
C GLY A 103 -2.75 -4.33 4.11
N TYR A 104 -3.12 -3.25 3.41
CA TYR A 104 -4.28 -2.42 3.76
C TYR A 104 -5.59 -3.24 3.61
N LYS A 105 -6.43 -3.24 4.66
CA LYS A 105 -7.61 -4.12 4.76
C LYS A 105 -8.93 -3.40 5.08
N ASP A 106 -8.91 -2.09 5.30
CA ASP A 106 -10.16 -1.32 5.49
C ASP A 106 -11.06 -1.50 4.25
N ASP A 107 -12.36 -1.61 4.48
CA ASP A 107 -13.39 -1.60 3.43
C ASP A 107 -13.42 -0.23 2.77
N VAL A 108 -13.03 -0.14 1.50
CA VAL A 108 -13.03 1.11 0.72
C VAL A 108 -14.11 1.05 -0.36
N GLN A 109 -14.94 2.09 -0.40
CA GLN A 109 -15.93 2.28 -1.45
C GLN A 109 -15.70 3.60 -2.18
N VAL A 110 -15.64 3.54 -3.50
CA VAL A 110 -15.66 4.69 -4.39
C VAL A 110 -16.95 4.65 -5.20
N VAL A 111 -17.76 5.71 -5.11
CA VAL A 111 -19.00 5.84 -5.90
C VAL A 111 -18.87 7.03 -6.82
N ILE A 112 -19.07 6.78 -8.11
CA ILE A 112 -19.09 7.79 -9.17
C ILE A 112 -20.54 7.89 -9.67
N THR A 113 -21.17 9.05 -9.50
CA THR A 113 -22.53 9.29 -9.97
C THR A 113 -22.52 10.31 -11.10
N VAL A 114 -23.06 9.95 -12.26
CA VAL A 114 -23.23 10.88 -13.38
C VAL A 114 -24.40 11.82 -13.07
N LEU A 115 -24.12 13.11 -12.89
CA LEU A 115 -25.12 14.13 -12.56
C LEU A 115 -25.71 14.78 -13.81
N SER A 116 -24.90 14.95 -14.86
CA SER A 116 -25.32 15.54 -16.13
C SER A 116 -24.44 15.01 -17.25
N THR A 117 -25.00 14.86 -18.45
CA THR A 117 -24.24 14.52 -19.66
C THR A 117 -24.67 15.42 -20.81
N ASP A 118 -23.69 15.90 -21.56
CA ASP A 118 -23.88 16.70 -22.76
C ASP A 118 -23.98 15.86 -24.05
N GLN A 119 -23.84 14.53 -23.92
CA GLN A 119 -23.81 13.56 -25.03
C GLN A 119 -22.68 13.78 -26.06
N GLU A 120 -21.69 14.61 -25.73
CA GLU A 120 -20.47 14.81 -26.53
C GLU A 120 -19.24 14.33 -25.78
N ASN A 121 -19.20 14.49 -24.45
CA ASN A 121 -18.12 14.06 -23.58
C ASN A 121 -18.55 12.81 -22.79
N ASP A 122 -17.84 11.70 -23.01
CA ASP A 122 -18.04 10.45 -22.29
C ASP A 122 -17.69 10.62 -20.79
N PRO A 123 -18.57 10.23 -19.85
CA PRO A 123 -18.31 10.39 -18.42
C PRO A 123 -17.28 9.41 -17.83
N ASP A 124 -16.82 8.40 -18.57
CA ASP A 124 -15.97 7.33 -18.04
C ASP A 124 -14.59 7.80 -17.52
N VAL A 125 -13.84 8.56 -18.34
CA VAL A 125 -12.54 9.13 -17.96
C VAL A 125 -12.69 10.20 -16.88
N LEU A 126 -13.80 10.96 -16.92
CA LEU A 126 -14.13 11.95 -15.88
C LEU A 126 -14.41 11.26 -14.55
N GLY A 127 -15.10 10.12 -14.58
CA GLY A 127 -15.33 9.29 -13.40
C GLY A 127 -14.04 8.79 -12.78
N THR A 128 -13.07 8.37 -13.61
CA THR A 128 -11.75 7.95 -13.12
C THR A 128 -11.02 9.09 -12.42
N ILE A 129 -11.04 10.30 -13.00
CA ILE A 129 -10.48 11.51 -12.37
C ILE A 129 -11.23 11.85 -11.07
N ALA A 130 -12.56 11.72 -11.04
CA ALA A 130 -13.37 12.00 -9.86
C ALA A 130 -13.08 11.01 -8.72
N GLY A 131 -12.96 9.72 -9.03
CA GLY A 131 -12.57 8.69 -8.06
C GLY A 131 -11.18 8.93 -7.49
N SER A 132 -10.20 9.22 -8.36
CA SER A 132 -8.84 9.58 -7.96
C SER A 132 -8.81 10.82 -7.06
N ALA A 133 -9.47 11.89 -7.47
CA ALA A 133 -9.50 13.15 -6.72
C ALA A 133 -10.21 12.99 -5.37
N ALA A 134 -11.32 12.24 -5.32
CA ALA A 134 -12.03 11.96 -4.06
C ALA A 134 -11.17 11.16 -3.08
N LEU A 135 -10.43 10.14 -3.55
CA LEU A 135 -9.47 9.40 -2.73
C LEU A 135 -8.34 10.31 -2.24
N THR A 136 -7.80 11.14 -3.13
CA THR A 136 -6.66 12.02 -2.86
C THR A 136 -6.92 13.04 -1.75
N ILE A 137 -8.16 13.55 -1.64
CA ILE A 137 -8.54 14.49 -0.56
C ILE A 137 -9.07 13.81 0.70
N SER A 138 -9.23 12.48 0.69
CA SER A 138 -9.74 11.72 1.83
C SER A 138 -8.64 11.37 2.83
N GLU A 139 -9.03 10.79 3.97
CA GLU A 139 -8.08 10.20 4.92
C GLU A 139 -7.58 8.81 4.50
N ILE A 140 -8.01 8.28 3.35
CA ILE A 140 -7.66 6.92 2.91
C ILE A 140 -6.21 6.93 2.38
N PRO A 141 -5.34 6.00 2.80
CA PRO A 141 -3.97 5.95 2.33
C PRO A 141 -3.93 5.49 0.87
N PHE A 142 -3.72 6.46 -0.02
CA PHE A 142 -3.76 6.28 -1.47
C PHE A 142 -2.54 6.94 -2.10
N GLN A 143 -1.73 6.15 -2.81
CA GLN A 143 -0.49 6.58 -3.47
C GLN A 143 -0.75 7.14 -4.89
N GLY A 144 -1.80 7.93 -5.04
CA GLY A 144 -2.10 8.70 -6.25
C GLY A 144 -1.57 10.14 -6.17
N PRO A 145 -2.19 11.10 -6.88
CA PRO A 145 -3.34 10.94 -7.77
C PRO A 145 -2.97 10.27 -9.10
N ILE A 146 -4.00 9.76 -9.80
CA ILE A 146 -3.90 9.34 -11.20
C ILE A 146 -4.62 10.33 -12.11
N GLY A 147 -4.12 10.47 -13.34
CA GLY A 147 -4.89 11.07 -14.43
C GLY A 147 -5.39 9.99 -15.38
N ALA A 148 -6.41 10.33 -16.16
CA ALA A 148 -6.98 9.47 -17.19
C ALA A 148 -7.39 10.30 -18.41
N VAL A 149 -7.09 9.80 -19.60
CA VAL A 149 -7.46 10.43 -20.88
C VAL A 149 -7.90 9.37 -21.88
N ARG A 150 -8.76 9.78 -22.81
CA ARG A 150 -9.03 9.04 -24.05
C ARG A 150 -8.27 9.69 -25.19
N VAL A 151 -7.68 8.91 -26.07
CA VAL A 151 -6.91 9.36 -27.23
C VAL A 151 -7.55 8.78 -28.49
N GLY A 152 -7.96 9.68 -29.38
CA GLY A 152 -8.34 9.37 -30.74
C GLY A 152 -7.19 9.61 -31.72
N ARG A 153 -7.31 9.07 -32.93
CA ARG A 153 -6.46 9.39 -34.07
C ARG A 153 -7.34 9.75 -35.26
N ILE A 154 -7.36 11.03 -35.63
CA ILE A 154 -8.23 11.60 -36.66
C ILE A 154 -7.34 12.26 -37.70
N ASP A 155 -7.50 11.91 -38.97
CA ASP A 155 -6.65 12.38 -40.08
C ASP A 155 -5.14 12.20 -39.82
N GLY A 156 -4.78 11.10 -39.12
CA GLY A 156 -3.40 10.77 -38.76
C GLY A 156 -2.89 11.40 -37.46
N GLU A 157 -3.61 12.39 -36.91
CA GLU A 157 -3.21 13.17 -35.73
C GLU A 157 -3.84 12.67 -34.43
N PHE A 158 -3.09 12.70 -33.33
CA PHE A 158 -3.61 12.31 -32.01
C PHE A 158 -4.44 13.44 -31.38
N VAL A 159 -5.64 13.09 -30.91
CA VAL A 159 -6.58 14.03 -30.28
C VAL A 159 -6.88 13.57 -28.85
N ILE A 160 -6.67 14.45 -27.86
CA ILE A 160 -6.99 14.19 -26.45
C ILE A 160 -8.47 14.46 -26.20
N ASN A 161 -9.11 13.51 -25.51
CA ASN A 161 -10.53 13.51 -25.16
C ASN A 161 -11.41 13.98 -26.34
N PRO A 162 -11.34 13.27 -27.49
CA PRO A 162 -12.20 13.57 -28.64
C PRO A 162 -13.67 13.45 -28.22
N THR A 163 -14.55 14.25 -28.82
CA THR A 163 -15.99 14.06 -28.58
C THR A 163 -16.48 12.74 -29.15
N ILE A 164 -17.64 12.26 -28.70
CA ILE A 164 -18.30 11.07 -29.23
C ILE A 164 -18.42 11.17 -30.76
N SER A 165 -18.80 12.34 -31.27
CA SER A 165 -18.88 12.62 -32.71
C SER A 165 -17.52 12.46 -33.41
N GLN A 166 -16.45 12.99 -32.82
CA GLN A 166 -15.09 12.88 -33.37
C GLN A 166 -14.53 11.45 -33.31
N LEU A 167 -14.89 10.69 -32.26
CA LEU A 167 -14.42 9.32 -32.06
C LEU A 167 -14.97 8.36 -33.12
N ALA A 168 -16.14 8.64 -33.69
CA ALA A 168 -16.71 7.85 -34.78
C ALA A 168 -15.80 7.79 -36.04
N ASP A 169 -15.13 8.91 -36.32
CA ASP A 169 -14.19 9.04 -37.45
C ASP A 169 -12.76 8.60 -37.08
N SER A 170 -12.51 8.26 -35.82
CA SER A 170 -11.19 7.91 -35.32
C SER A 170 -10.72 6.52 -35.76
N GLU A 171 -9.42 6.39 -36.00
CA GLU A 171 -8.75 5.09 -36.20
C GLU A 171 -8.37 4.40 -34.89
N LEU A 172 -8.41 5.15 -33.78
CA LEU A 172 -7.96 4.73 -32.46
C LEU A 172 -8.98 5.15 -31.39
N ASP A 173 -9.26 4.27 -30.44
CA ASP A 173 -9.93 4.59 -29.18
C ASP A 173 -9.09 4.01 -28.05
N LEU A 174 -8.23 4.85 -27.47
CA LEU A 174 -7.23 4.46 -26.49
C LEU A 174 -7.48 5.20 -25.17
N ILE A 175 -7.78 4.47 -24.11
CA ILE A 175 -7.82 5.02 -22.75
C ILE A 175 -6.53 4.66 -22.03
N VAL A 176 -5.86 5.69 -21.51
CA VAL A 176 -4.68 5.52 -20.66
C VAL A 176 -4.90 6.22 -19.34
N SER A 177 -4.55 5.52 -18.27
CA SER A 177 -4.50 6.09 -16.93
C SER A 177 -3.18 5.76 -16.25
N GLY A 178 -2.72 6.68 -15.42
CA GLY A 178 -1.40 6.58 -14.81
C GLY A 178 -1.17 7.57 -13.70
N THR A 179 -0.13 7.31 -12.91
CA THR A 179 0.48 8.31 -12.04
C THR A 179 1.38 9.22 -12.87
N ARG A 180 1.99 10.22 -12.23
CA ARG A 180 2.94 11.13 -12.88
C ARG A 180 4.08 10.39 -13.57
N ASP A 181 4.52 9.29 -12.97
CA ASP A 181 5.74 8.58 -13.34
C ASP A 181 5.48 7.28 -14.10
N ALA A 182 4.30 6.67 -13.93
CA ALA A 182 4.03 5.34 -14.47
C ALA A 182 2.64 5.23 -15.09
N ILE A 183 2.57 4.47 -16.19
CA ILE A 183 1.31 4.02 -16.79
C ILE A 183 0.79 2.85 -15.95
N MET A 184 -0.47 2.94 -15.51
CA MET A 184 -1.10 1.96 -14.64
C MET A 184 -2.05 1.04 -15.41
N MET A 185 -2.80 1.59 -16.37
CA MET A 185 -3.77 0.85 -17.15
C MET A 185 -3.89 1.44 -18.56
N VAL A 186 -4.01 0.53 -19.54
CA VAL A 186 -4.29 0.82 -20.94
C VAL A 186 -5.47 -0.04 -21.38
N GLU A 187 -6.44 0.57 -22.06
CA GLU A 187 -7.54 -0.08 -22.75
C GLU A 187 -7.60 0.49 -24.17
N ALA A 188 -7.65 -0.35 -25.20
CA ALA A 188 -7.52 0.13 -26.58
C ALA A 188 -8.39 -0.64 -27.57
N GLY A 189 -9.05 0.10 -28.46
CA GLY A 189 -9.60 -0.38 -29.73
C GLY A 189 -8.93 0.36 -30.90
N ALA A 190 -8.56 -0.33 -31.97
CA ALA A 190 -7.88 0.28 -33.11
C ALA A 190 -8.23 -0.37 -34.45
N LYS A 191 -8.26 0.42 -35.52
CA LYS A 191 -8.50 -0.02 -36.91
C LYS A 191 -7.19 -0.45 -37.58
N ILE A 192 -6.57 -1.53 -37.08
CA ILE A 192 -5.32 -2.12 -37.60
C ILE A 192 -4.20 -1.06 -37.71
N LEU A 193 -3.68 -0.64 -36.56
CA LEU A 193 -2.59 0.34 -36.50
C LEU A 193 -1.22 -0.35 -36.31
N PRO A 194 -0.14 0.20 -36.91
CA PRO A 194 1.23 -0.22 -36.63
C PRO A 194 1.60 -0.11 -35.14
N GLU A 195 2.52 -0.97 -34.68
CA GLU A 195 2.93 -1.05 -33.27
C GLU A 195 3.63 0.23 -32.77
N ASP A 196 4.42 0.89 -33.63
CA ASP A 196 5.09 2.15 -33.34
C ASP A 196 4.08 3.28 -33.08
N VAL A 197 3.04 3.39 -33.91
CA VAL A 197 1.95 4.36 -33.72
C VAL A 197 1.20 4.11 -32.41
N MET A 198 0.96 2.85 -32.05
CA MET A 198 0.32 2.52 -30.77
C MET A 198 1.20 2.91 -29.57
N ALA A 199 2.51 2.63 -29.63
CA ALA A 199 3.45 3.02 -28.59
C ALA A 199 3.54 4.54 -28.43
N GLU A 200 3.58 5.28 -29.55
CA GLU A 200 3.54 6.74 -29.55
C GLU A 200 2.26 7.30 -28.93
N ALA A 201 1.11 6.72 -29.25
CA ALA A 201 -0.19 7.12 -28.70
C ALA A 201 -0.24 6.94 -27.18
N ILE A 202 0.28 5.83 -26.65
CA ILE A 202 0.36 5.56 -25.22
C ILE A 202 1.25 6.60 -24.51
N LEU A 203 2.41 6.90 -25.07
CA LEU A 203 3.33 7.90 -24.50
C LEU A 203 2.76 9.32 -24.60
N PHE A 204 2.05 9.64 -25.68
CA PHE A 204 1.33 10.89 -25.84
C PHE A 204 0.25 11.06 -24.78
N ALA A 205 -0.53 10.01 -24.52
CA ALA A 205 -1.55 9.98 -23.47
C ALA A 205 -0.94 10.19 -22.07
N HIS A 206 0.16 9.50 -21.75
CA HIS A 206 0.84 9.63 -20.45
C HIS A 206 1.45 11.01 -20.21
N ARG A 207 1.91 11.70 -21.27
CA ARG A 207 2.29 13.12 -21.15
C ARG A 207 1.07 14.00 -20.90
N ALA A 208 -0.04 13.72 -21.56
CA ALA A 208 -1.26 14.53 -21.48
C ALA A 208 -1.96 14.45 -20.12
N ILE A 209 -1.79 13.39 -19.31
CA ILE A 209 -2.44 13.31 -17.99
C ILE A 209 -1.85 14.26 -16.93
N ARG A 210 -0.65 14.80 -17.14
CA ARG A 210 0.08 15.56 -16.10
C ARG A 210 -0.67 16.79 -15.56
N PRO A 211 -1.31 17.65 -16.38
CA PRO A 211 -2.09 18.76 -15.87
C PRO A 211 -3.28 18.34 -15.00
N LEU A 212 -3.84 17.14 -15.22
CA LEU A 212 -4.93 16.59 -14.40
C LEU A 212 -4.42 16.14 -13.03
N ILE A 213 -3.17 15.66 -12.97
CA ILE A 213 -2.48 15.29 -11.74
C ILE A 213 -2.12 16.55 -10.96
N ASP A 214 -1.56 17.56 -11.63
CA ASP A 214 -1.22 18.86 -11.03
C ASP A 214 -2.47 19.48 -10.35
N LEU A 215 -3.61 19.46 -11.03
CA LEU A 215 -4.88 19.97 -10.49
C LEU A 215 -5.34 19.23 -9.23
N GLN A 216 -5.17 17.90 -9.18
CA GLN A 216 -5.50 17.08 -8.01
C GLN A 216 -4.53 17.32 -6.84
N GLU A 217 -3.25 17.54 -7.12
CA GLU A 217 -2.25 17.88 -6.10
C GLU A 217 -2.51 19.28 -5.52
N GLU A 218 -2.92 20.26 -6.33
CA GLU A 218 -3.35 21.58 -5.86
C GLU A 218 -4.58 21.49 -4.95
N LEU A 219 -5.57 20.71 -5.37
CA LEU A 219 -6.74 20.40 -4.56
C LEU A 219 -6.34 19.75 -3.22
N GLN A 220 -5.45 18.76 -3.24
CA GLN A 220 -4.98 18.07 -2.03
C GLN A 220 -4.28 19.03 -1.06
N LYS A 221 -3.41 19.91 -1.56
CA LYS A 221 -2.72 20.91 -0.73
C LYS A 221 -3.70 21.86 -0.04
N ALA A 222 -4.81 22.20 -0.70
CA ALA A 222 -5.79 23.14 -0.18
C ALA A 222 -6.78 22.51 0.81
N VAL A 223 -7.21 21.26 0.60
CA VAL A 223 -8.33 20.64 1.34
C VAL A 223 -8.10 19.20 1.79
N GLY A 224 -6.96 18.61 1.48
CA GLY A 224 -6.67 17.21 1.77
C GLY A 224 -6.71 16.93 3.26
N LYS A 225 -7.39 15.85 3.63
CA LYS A 225 -7.37 15.36 5.00
C LYS A 225 -6.03 14.62 5.25
N PRO A 226 -5.46 14.70 6.46
CA PRO A 226 -4.34 13.84 6.83
C PRO A 226 -4.69 12.37 6.61
N MET A 227 -3.77 11.61 6.01
CA MET A 227 -3.96 10.18 5.79
C MET A 227 -4.05 9.45 7.13
N ARG A 228 -5.03 8.56 7.25
CA ARG A 228 -5.18 7.61 8.34
C ARG A 228 -4.58 6.29 7.90
N LEU A 229 -3.31 6.09 8.25
CA LEU A 229 -2.62 4.82 8.08
C LEU A 229 -2.99 3.91 9.27
N PRO A 230 -3.68 2.77 9.06
CA PRO A 230 -3.71 1.75 10.10
C PRO A 230 -2.31 1.15 10.25
N PHE A 231 -2.08 0.43 11.36
CA PHE A 231 -0.94 -0.46 11.42
C PHE A 231 -1.04 -1.46 10.27
N ILE A 232 -0.05 -1.44 9.39
CA ILE A 232 0.07 -2.40 8.29
C ILE A 232 1.01 -3.50 8.75
N GLU A 233 0.47 -4.70 8.94
CA GLU A 233 1.29 -5.87 9.29
C GLU A 233 2.41 -6.07 8.26
N PRO A 234 3.68 -6.22 8.68
CA PRO A 234 4.76 -6.52 7.77
C PRO A 234 4.48 -7.80 6.99
N GLY A 235 4.39 -7.68 5.66
CA GLY A 235 4.19 -8.81 4.76
C GLY A 235 5.49 -9.51 4.36
N THR A 236 5.41 -10.47 3.45
CA THR A 236 6.57 -11.22 2.95
C THR A 236 7.67 -10.30 2.36
N ASP A 237 7.28 -9.19 1.72
CA ASP A 237 8.21 -8.20 1.17
C ASP A 237 9.12 -7.56 2.23
N SER A 238 8.65 -7.46 3.48
CA SER A 238 9.45 -6.94 4.60
C SER A 238 10.72 -7.75 4.86
N VAL A 239 10.75 -9.04 4.50
CA VAL A 239 11.95 -9.88 4.62
C VAL A 239 13.06 -9.39 3.70
N LEU A 240 12.72 -8.99 2.48
CA LEU A 240 13.70 -8.49 1.52
C LEU A 240 14.20 -7.09 1.88
N GLU A 241 13.32 -6.24 2.41
CA GLU A 241 13.71 -4.93 2.92
C GLU A 241 14.57 -5.04 4.19
N PHE A 242 14.29 -6.01 5.06
CA PHE A 242 15.13 -6.33 6.20
C PHE A 242 16.54 -6.74 5.76
N VAL A 243 16.66 -7.66 4.80
CA VAL A 243 17.97 -8.09 4.24
C VAL A 243 18.74 -6.89 3.70
N LYS A 244 18.10 -6.01 2.93
CA LYS A 244 18.73 -4.79 2.42
C LYS A 244 19.21 -3.87 3.55
N ALA A 245 18.39 -3.68 4.59
CA ALA A 245 18.75 -2.84 5.73
C ALA A 245 19.97 -3.38 6.50
N ILE A 246 20.03 -4.71 6.68
CA ILE A 246 21.19 -5.38 7.29
C ILE A 246 22.44 -5.25 6.42
N ASP A 247 22.34 -5.53 5.11
CA ASP A 247 23.47 -5.42 4.17
C ASP A 247 24.01 -3.99 4.07
N ALA A 248 23.13 -2.98 4.18
CA ALA A 248 23.51 -1.56 4.23
C ALA A 248 24.16 -1.15 5.57
N GLY A 249 24.12 -2.01 6.59
CA GLY A 249 24.62 -1.70 7.93
C GLY A 249 23.77 -0.65 8.66
N ASN A 250 22.47 -0.57 8.34
CA ASN A 250 21.56 0.39 8.96
C ASN A 250 21.50 0.18 10.47
N GLU A 251 21.37 1.28 11.20
CA GLU A 251 21.01 1.25 12.61
C GLU A 251 19.53 0.81 12.72
N LEU A 252 19.22 -0.03 13.71
CA LEU A 252 17.86 -0.48 14.01
C LEU A 252 17.56 -0.24 15.49
N VAL A 253 16.32 0.05 15.84
CA VAL A 253 15.86 0.15 17.24
C VAL A 253 14.87 -0.95 17.50
N VAL A 254 15.22 -1.88 18.40
CA VAL A 254 14.29 -2.91 18.85
C VAL A 254 13.49 -2.37 20.02
N VAL A 255 12.17 -2.52 20.00
CA VAL A 255 11.25 -2.04 21.03
C VAL A 255 10.38 -3.18 21.53
N ASP A 256 10.06 -3.12 22.82
CA ASP A 256 9.09 -3.98 23.49
C ASP A 256 8.33 -3.16 24.55
N VAL A 257 7.06 -3.49 24.80
CA VAL A 257 6.23 -2.82 25.80
C VAL A 257 5.55 -3.78 26.76
N GLU A 258 5.42 -3.36 28.03
CA GLU A 258 4.60 -4.06 29.02
C GLU A 258 3.27 -3.34 29.22
N THR A 259 2.19 -4.11 29.28
CA THR A 259 0.82 -3.57 29.27
C THR A 259 -0.12 -4.37 30.16
N THR A 260 -1.29 -3.80 30.49
CA THR A 260 -2.32 -4.49 31.29
C THR A 260 -3.22 -5.42 30.48
N GLY A 261 -3.09 -5.45 29.15
CA GLY A 261 -3.96 -6.21 28.25
C GLY A 261 -3.53 -6.06 26.79
N THR A 262 -4.31 -6.60 25.85
CA THR A 262 -3.86 -6.71 24.45
C THR A 262 -4.40 -5.65 23.50
N ASP A 263 -5.39 -4.87 23.92
CA ASP A 263 -6.00 -3.83 23.09
C ASP A 263 -5.53 -2.45 23.57
N PRO A 264 -4.75 -1.70 22.77
CA PRO A 264 -4.28 -0.36 23.11
C PRO A 264 -5.38 0.60 23.56
N LYS A 265 -6.61 0.46 23.03
CA LYS A 265 -7.72 1.35 23.37
C LYS A 265 -8.34 1.04 24.73
N LEU A 266 -8.16 -0.18 25.23
CA LEU A 266 -8.81 -0.67 26.45
C LEU A 266 -7.83 -0.89 27.60
N ALA A 267 -6.55 -1.10 27.28
CA ALA A 267 -5.48 -1.41 28.23
C ALA A 267 -4.51 -0.24 28.42
N ASP A 268 -3.65 -0.38 29.42
CA ASP A 268 -2.66 0.62 29.82
C ASP A 268 -1.26 0.20 29.40
N LEU A 269 -0.47 1.17 28.93
CA LEU A 269 0.98 1.06 28.76
C LEU A 269 1.68 1.27 30.11
N LEU A 270 2.56 0.36 30.49
CA LEU A 270 3.21 0.33 31.81
C LEU A 270 4.75 0.42 31.76
N GLU A 271 5.37 -0.03 30.68
CA GLU A 271 6.82 0.08 30.47
C GLU A 271 7.11 0.12 28.97
N ILE A 272 8.14 0.88 28.58
CA ILE A 272 8.73 0.82 27.24
C ILE A 272 10.21 0.46 27.43
N GLY A 273 10.69 -0.53 26.69
CA GLY A 273 12.09 -0.91 26.61
C GLY A 273 12.56 -0.86 25.17
N ALA A 274 13.74 -0.28 24.93
CA ALA A 274 14.30 -0.18 23.60
C ALA A 274 15.82 -0.35 23.59
N VAL A 275 16.33 -1.00 22.54
CA VAL A 275 17.77 -1.21 22.34
C VAL A 275 18.19 -0.85 20.92
N LYS A 276 19.35 -0.19 20.78
CA LYS A 276 19.91 0.17 19.47
C LYS A 276 20.86 -0.91 18.95
N LEU A 277 20.65 -1.33 17.72
CA LEU A 277 21.53 -2.24 16.99
C LEU A 277 22.28 -1.50 15.89
N LYS A 278 23.61 -1.65 15.88
CA LYS A 278 24.45 -1.13 14.80
C LYS A 278 25.67 -2.02 14.61
N GLY A 279 26.00 -2.34 13.36
CA GLY A 279 27.17 -3.16 13.04
C GLY A 279 27.17 -4.52 13.75
N GLY A 280 25.99 -5.14 13.89
CA GLY A 280 25.84 -6.46 14.51
C GLY A 280 25.96 -6.49 16.04
N LYS A 281 25.81 -5.35 16.73
CA LYS A 281 25.91 -5.28 18.20
C LYS A 281 24.88 -4.33 18.79
N ILE A 282 24.48 -4.60 20.03
CA ILE A 282 23.73 -3.65 20.85
C ILE A 282 24.67 -2.51 21.26
N THR A 283 24.29 -1.28 20.94
CA THR A 283 25.10 -0.07 21.16
C THR A 283 24.54 0.85 22.24
N ASP A 284 23.23 0.82 22.47
CA ASP A 284 22.57 1.65 23.46
C ASP A 284 21.30 0.97 23.98
N ARG A 285 20.85 1.38 25.18
CA ARG A 285 19.66 0.85 25.86
C ARG A 285 18.91 1.99 26.53
N TRP A 286 17.59 1.98 26.41
CA TRP A 286 16.73 2.95 27.05
C TRP A 286 15.44 2.28 27.51
N SER A 287 14.99 2.61 28.71
CA SER A 287 13.67 2.22 29.17
C SER A 287 13.07 3.24 30.12
N THR A 288 11.75 3.19 30.24
CA THR A 288 11.02 3.91 31.26
C THR A 288 9.79 3.12 31.69
N PHE A 289 9.48 3.17 32.98
CA PHE A 289 8.12 2.89 33.42
C PHE A 289 7.17 3.98 32.92
N VAL A 290 5.89 3.65 32.90
CA VAL A 290 4.82 4.54 32.46
C VAL A 290 3.74 4.52 33.53
N ASN A 291 3.34 5.71 33.99
CA ASN A 291 2.26 5.85 34.94
C ASN A 291 0.93 6.06 34.19
N PRO A 292 0.01 5.08 34.17
CA PRO A 292 -1.26 5.22 33.45
C PRO A 292 -2.23 6.20 34.11
N GLY A 293 -1.90 6.75 35.29
CA GLY A 293 -2.76 7.69 36.03
C GLY A 293 -3.95 7.02 36.73
N ARG A 294 -4.02 5.68 36.70
CA ARG A 294 -5.04 4.86 37.36
C ARG A 294 -4.40 3.60 37.98
N PRO A 295 -5.06 2.96 38.97
CA PRO A 295 -4.52 1.75 39.60
C PRO A 295 -4.31 0.63 38.59
N ILE A 296 -3.15 -0.02 38.66
CA ILE A 296 -2.78 -1.13 37.78
C ILE A 296 -3.54 -2.40 38.19
N VAL A 297 -4.23 -3.00 37.23
CA VAL A 297 -4.87 -4.32 37.35
C VAL A 297 -4.16 -5.29 36.41
N GLY A 298 -3.98 -6.55 36.80
CA GLY A 298 -3.40 -7.58 35.91
C GLY A 298 -1.88 -7.81 36.02
N HIS A 299 -1.22 -7.39 37.12
CA HIS A 299 0.23 -7.49 37.35
C HIS A 299 0.85 -8.91 37.28
N GLN A 300 0.05 -9.96 37.08
CA GLN A 300 0.50 -11.36 37.13
C GLN A 300 1.46 -11.71 35.99
N MET A 301 1.39 -11.01 34.85
CA MET A 301 2.19 -11.32 33.66
C MET A 301 3.57 -10.64 33.67
N HIS A 302 3.64 -9.37 34.08
CA HIS A 302 4.83 -8.52 34.00
C HIS A 302 5.40 -8.10 35.38
N GLY A 303 4.63 -8.30 36.47
CA GLY A 303 5.06 -8.00 37.84
C GLY A 303 5.14 -6.51 38.22
N ILE A 304 4.69 -5.60 37.35
CA ILE A 304 4.71 -4.14 37.57
C ILE A 304 3.53 -3.74 38.46
N THR A 305 3.81 -2.94 39.48
CA THR A 305 2.86 -2.46 40.48
C THR A 305 2.75 -0.94 40.47
N ASP A 306 1.71 -0.41 41.14
CA ASP A 306 1.53 1.04 41.34
C ASP A 306 2.75 1.71 42.00
N LYS A 307 3.56 0.94 42.74
CA LYS A 307 4.78 1.43 43.37
C LYS A 307 5.90 1.66 42.35
N ASP A 308 5.99 0.80 41.35
CA ASP A 308 7.05 0.84 40.34
C ASP A 308 6.86 2.01 39.37
N VAL A 309 5.61 2.31 39.02
CA VAL A 309 5.25 3.44 38.14
C VAL A 309 5.13 4.77 38.89
N LYS A 310 5.38 4.80 40.20
CA LYS A 310 5.24 6.02 41.00
C LYS A 310 6.30 7.04 40.61
N GLY A 311 5.85 8.18 40.06
CA GLY A 311 6.73 9.24 39.56
C GLY A 311 7.29 8.99 38.17
N ALA A 312 6.88 7.90 37.52
CA ALA A 312 7.13 7.66 36.11
C ALA A 312 6.34 8.65 35.22
N PRO A 313 6.81 8.94 34.00
CA PRO A 313 6.12 9.80 33.05
C PRO A 313 4.72 9.29 32.70
N ALA A 314 3.84 10.21 32.27
CA ALA A 314 2.56 9.85 31.68
C ALA A 314 2.76 9.15 30.31
N PRO A 315 1.78 8.39 29.79
CA PRO A 315 1.95 7.61 28.55
C PRO A 315 2.46 8.43 27.36
N LYS A 316 1.88 9.61 27.14
CA LYS A 316 2.29 10.51 26.06
C LYS A 316 3.73 10.97 26.19
N GLU A 317 4.17 11.31 27.40
CA GLU A 317 5.52 11.76 27.67
C GLU A 317 6.53 10.61 27.49
N ALA A 318 6.20 9.41 27.98
CA ALA A 318 7.02 8.21 27.78
C ALA A 318 7.20 7.88 26.30
N ALA A 319 6.10 7.93 25.52
CA ALA A 319 6.15 7.71 24.08
C ALA A 319 6.99 8.78 23.35
N GLN A 320 6.91 10.05 23.77
CA GLN A 320 7.77 11.12 23.23
C GLN A 320 9.25 10.91 23.55
N GLN A 321 9.57 10.43 24.76
CA GLN A 321 10.93 10.08 25.13
C GLN A 321 11.45 8.89 24.30
N PHE A 322 10.61 7.88 24.04
CA PHE A 322 10.94 6.79 23.13
C PHE A 322 11.24 7.29 21.71
N LEU A 323 10.40 8.17 21.15
CA LEU A 323 10.64 8.77 19.84
C LEU A 323 11.97 9.54 19.79
N ALA A 324 12.31 10.27 20.86
CA ALA A 324 13.58 10.97 20.97
C ALA A 324 14.79 9.99 21.00
N PHE A 325 14.64 8.84 21.66
CA PHE A 325 15.65 7.79 21.64
C PHE A 325 15.78 7.14 20.25
N ALA A 326 14.65 6.80 19.63
CA ALA A 326 14.61 6.09 18.36
C ALA A 326 15.01 6.97 17.15
N GLY A 327 14.77 8.28 17.20
CA GLY A 327 15.03 9.20 16.09
C GLY A 327 14.18 8.83 14.87
N ASP A 328 14.79 8.79 13.68
CA ASP A 328 14.17 8.33 12.42
C ASP A 328 14.51 6.86 12.08
N THR A 329 15.11 6.15 13.03
CA THR A 329 15.60 4.78 12.84
C THR A 329 14.44 3.81 12.56
N THR A 330 14.73 2.78 11.78
CA THR A 330 13.81 1.66 11.57
C THR A 330 13.60 0.90 12.88
N LEU A 331 12.33 0.67 13.22
CA LEU A 331 11.92 -0.02 14.43
C LEU A 331 11.84 -1.52 14.20
N VAL A 332 12.01 -2.32 15.23
CA VAL A 332 11.84 -3.76 15.18
C VAL A 332 11.15 -4.22 16.45
N GLY A 333 10.21 -5.17 16.33
CA GLY A 333 9.59 -5.81 17.47
C GLY A 333 9.33 -7.29 17.20
N HIS A 334 8.75 -7.97 18.18
CA HIS A 334 8.22 -9.32 18.01
C HIS A 334 6.71 -9.26 18.16
N ASN A 335 5.97 -9.38 17.06
CA ASN A 335 4.58 -8.90 16.98
C ASN A 335 4.50 -7.37 17.10
N VAL A 336 5.35 -6.66 16.34
CA VAL A 336 5.64 -5.22 16.49
C VAL A 336 4.39 -4.31 16.45
N GLY A 337 3.31 -4.76 15.82
CA GLY A 337 2.04 -4.02 15.81
C GLY A 337 1.41 -3.87 17.19
N PHE A 338 1.68 -4.80 18.09
CA PHE A 338 1.32 -4.69 19.49
C PHE A 338 2.04 -3.51 20.14
N ASP A 339 3.38 -3.50 20.08
CA ASP A 339 4.21 -2.47 20.72
C ASP A 339 3.91 -1.08 20.17
N LEU A 340 3.93 -0.95 18.83
CA LEU A 340 3.66 0.31 18.16
C LEU A 340 2.22 0.78 18.39
N GLY A 341 1.25 -0.13 18.48
CA GLY A 341 -0.15 0.22 18.73
C GLY A 341 -0.34 0.94 20.08
N PHE A 342 0.32 0.49 21.14
CA PHE A 342 0.30 1.18 22.43
C PHE A 342 1.02 2.53 22.41
N ILE A 343 2.14 2.62 21.69
CA ILE A 343 2.89 3.87 21.54
C ILE A 343 2.09 4.90 20.72
N GLU A 344 1.45 4.47 19.63
CA GLU A 344 0.58 5.31 18.79
C GLU A 344 -0.63 5.81 19.58
N GLU A 345 -1.29 4.96 20.35
CA GLU A 345 -2.41 5.36 21.22
C GLU A 345 -1.96 6.37 22.28
N ALA A 346 -0.79 6.15 22.90
CA ALA A 346 -0.23 7.07 23.89
C ALA A 346 0.09 8.46 23.31
N LEU A 347 0.48 8.53 22.03
CA LEU A 347 0.76 9.80 21.32
C LEU A 347 -0.53 10.54 20.92
N GLY A 348 -1.63 9.81 20.75
CA GLY A 348 -2.98 10.32 20.52
C GLY A 348 -3.40 10.33 19.05
N ASP A 349 -4.62 10.82 18.81
CA ASP A 349 -5.29 10.78 17.51
C ASP A 349 -4.46 11.45 16.40
N GLY A 350 -4.03 10.64 15.44
CA GLY A 350 -3.36 11.08 14.21
C GLY A 350 -1.88 10.68 14.10
N PHE A 351 -1.20 10.31 15.19
CA PHE A 351 0.18 9.81 15.08
C PHE A 351 0.19 8.34 14.65
N ARG A 352 0.92 8.03 13.58
CA ARG A 352 1.12 6.65 13.11
C ARG A 352 2.57 6.48 12.65
N PHE A 353 3.15 5.33 12.93
CA PHE A 353 4.44 4.98 12.35
C PHE A 353 4.26 4.70 10.85
N GLU A 354 5.14 5.28 10.04
CA GLU A 354 5.08 5.13 8.59
C GLU A 354 5.27 3.65 8.18
N PRO A 355 4.43 3.09 7.29
CA PRO A 355 4.65 1.77 6.73
C PRO A 355 6.05 1.65 6.11
N GLY A 356 6.72 0.54 6.38
CA GLY A 356 8.11 0.32 5.96
C GLY A 356 9.15 0.84 6.95
N ARG A 357 8.75 1.58 8.00
CA ARG A 357 9.65 2.00 9.09
C ARG A 357 9.80 0.95 10.20
N TYR A 358 9.16 -0.21 10.08
CA TYR A 358 9.24 -1.26 11.10
C TYR A 358 9.36 -2.66 10.50
N PHE A 359 10.09 -3.52 11.20
CA PHE A 359 10.17 -4.95 10.92
C PHE A 359 9.55 -5.77 12.07
N ASP A 360 8.96 -6.90 11.73
CA ASP A 360 8.44 -7.84 12.71
C ASP A 360 9.22 -9.15 12.67
N THR A 361 9.93 -9.45 13.75
CA THR A 361 10.69 -10.70 13.86
C THR A 361 9.80 -11.94 13.80
N LEU A 362 8.51 -11.83 14.15
CA LEU A 362 7.52 -12.90 13.97
C LEU A 362 7.30 -13.21 12.49
N THR A 363 7.09 -12.19 11.65
CA THR A 363 6.98 -12.34 10.19
C THR A 363 8.28 -12.88 9.61
N LEU A 364 9.42 -12.28 9.99
CA LEU A 364 10.74 -12.72 9.53
C LEU A 364 10.96 -14.21 9.85
N ALA A 365 10.64 -14.65 11.06
CA ALA A 365 10.80 -16.03 11.49
C ALA A 365 9.88 -16.98 10.69
N ARG A 366 8.60 -16.64 10.52
CA ARG A 366 7.63 -17.46 9.77
C ARG A 366 8.04 -17.69 8.32
N GLU A 367 8.55 -16.66 7.65
CA GLU A 367 8.98 -16.74 6.26
C GLU A 367 10.39 -17.33 6.10
N SER A 368 11.28 -17.15 7.08
CA SER A 368 12.68 -17.59 6.97
C SER A 368 12.95 -18.97 7.56
N PHE A 369 11.99 -19.54 8.29
CA PHE A 369 12.10 -20.86 8.92
C PHE A 369 10.77 -21.64 8.86
N PRO A 370 10.22 -21.90 7.66
CA PRO A 370 8.98 -22.64 7.53
C PRO A 370 9.15 -24.11 7.96
N GLY A 371 8.61 -24.47 9.13
CA GLY A 371 8.40 -25.86 9.54
C GLY A 371 9.62 -26.64 10.07
N GLY A 372 10.65 -25.99 10.65
CA GLY A 372 11.97 -26.62 10.80
C GLY A 372 12.59 -26.84 12.20
N GLY A 373 12.02 -26.40 13.32
CA GLY A 373 12.66 -26.70 14.62
C GLY A 373 12.23 -25.96 15.89
N THR A 374 11.23 -25.09 15.82
CA THR A 374 10.65 -24.45 17.01
C THR A 374 9.24 -24.97 17.28
N GLU A 375 8.86 -25.10 18.56
CA GLU A 375 7.52 -25.55 18.99
C GLU A 375 6.43 -24.52 18.63
N SER A 376 6.80 -23.22 18.64
CA SER A 376 5.96 -22.11 18.22
C SER A 376 6.81 -20.94 17.75
N PHE A 377 6.20 -19.90 17.18
CA PHE A 377 6.91 -18.66 16.84
C PHE A 377 6.87 -17.61 17.96
N ARG A 378 6.53 -17.98 19.20
CA ARG A 378 6.63 -17.05 20.34
C ARG A 378 8.10 -16.74 20.64
N LEU A 379 8.37 -15.53 21.12
CA LEU A 379 9.71 -15.06 21.45
C LEU A 379 10.53 -16.07 22.30
N PRO A 380 10.02 -16.64 23.40
CA PRO A 380 10.81 -17.59 24.21
C PRO A 380 11.18 -18.88 23.47
N ASP A 381 10.33 -19.35 22.58
CA ASP A 381 10.57 -20.58 21.82
C ASP A 381 11.59 -20.35 20.69
N LEU A 382 11.51 -19.19 20.02
CA LEU A 382 12.50 -18.77 19.03
C LEU A 382 13.86 -18.46 19.67
N ALA A 383 13.88 -17.79 20.82
CA ALA A 383 15.11 -17.54 21.57
C ALA A 383 15.79 -18.86 21.93
N ARG A 384 15.05 -19.82 22.48
CA ARG A 384 15.56 -21.18 22.77
C ARG A 384 16.08 -21.88 21.51
N PHE A 385 15.34 -21.82 20.40
CA PHE A 385 15.74 -22.41 19.13
C PHE A 385 17.05 -21.84 18.59
N LEU A 386 17.30 -20.55 18.79
CA LEU A 386 18.52 -19.85 18.37
C LEU A 386 19.64 -19.87 19.41
N GLY A 387 19.41 -20.47 20.58
CA GLY A 387 20.40 -20.51 21.68
C GLY A 387 20.57 -19.18 22.41
N VAL A 388 19.56 -18.31 22.38
CA VAL A 388 19.51 -17.04 23.11
C VAL A 388 18.95 -17.27 24.51
N GLU A 389 19.69 -16.87 25.53
CA GLU A 389 19.20 -16.90 26.92
C GLU A 389 18.18 -15.78 27.16
N MET A 390 17.05 -16.13 27.77
CA MET A 390 16.04 -15.18 28.23
C MET A 390 15.81 -15.32 29.73
N PRO A 391 15.70 -14.21 30.48
CA PRO A 391 15.26 -14.27 31.87
C PRO A 391 13.79 -14.69 31.96
N SER A 392 13.38 -15.21 33.11
CA SER A 392 12.05 -15.79 33.33
C SER A 392 10.92 -14.78 33.46
N ASN A 393 11.23 -13.49 33.62
CA ASN A 393 10.25 -12.44 33.89
C ASN A 393 10.09 -11.55 32.67
N HIS A 394 8.85 -11.36 32.21
CA HIS A 394 8.50 -10.41 31.15
C HIS A 394 8.79 -8.99 31.62
N ARG A 395 9.81 -8.39 31.02
CA ARG A 395 10.22 -7.01 31.22
C ARG A 395 10.66 -6.48 29.87
N ALA A 396 10.34 -5.22 29.62
CA ALA A 396 10.53 -4.64 28.30
C ALA A 396 11.99 -4.67 27.80
N ILE A 397 12.98 -4.40 28.67
CA ILE A 397 14.40 -4.46 28.24
C ILE A 397 14.86 -5.88 27.91
N PRO A 398 14.72 -6.88 28.79
CA PRO A 398 15.09 -8.25 28.45
C PRO A 398 14.42 -8.80 27.18
N ASP A 399 13.14 -8.50 26.97
CA ASP A 399 12.41 -8.99 25.80
C ASP A 399 12.84 -8.24 24.52
N ALA A 400 13.13 -6.92 24.60
CA ALA A 400 13.77 -6.18 23.53
C ALA A 400 15.20 -6.68 23.23
N GLU A 401 15.99 -7.05 24.24
CA GLU A 401 17.32 -7.64 24.06
C GLU A 401 17.26 -9.01 23.40
N ALA A 402 16.33 -9.87 23.81
CA ALA A 402 16.11 -11.17 23.18
C ALA A 402 15.70 -11.01 21.71
N THR A 403 14.77 -10.09 21.44
CA THR A 403 14.36 -9.72 20.07
C THR A 403 15.54 -9.17 19.27
N ALA A 404 16.43 -8.38 19.87
CA ALA A 404 17.67 -7.95 19.25
C ALA A 404 18.60 -9.12 18.89
N GLN A 405 18.74 -10.12 19.75
CA GLN A 405 19.52 -11.31 19.42
C GLN A 405 18.91 -12.10 18.25
N LEU A 406 17.57 -12.17 18.16
CA LEU A 406 16.88 -12.71 16.98
C LEU A 406 17.24 -11.94 15.71
N VAL A 407 17.20 -10.61 15.75
CA VAL A 407 17.60 -9.74 14.62
C VAL A 407 19.03 -10.01 14.19
N LEU A 408 19.96 -10.13 15.15
CA LEU A 408 21.37 -10.44 14.87
C LEU A 408 21.54 -11.82 14.24
N ALA A 409 20.83 -12.83 14.76
CA ALA A 409 20.85 -14.18 14.21
C ALA A 409 20.28 -14.24 12.78
N PHE A 410 19.18 -13.53 12.53
CA PHE A 410 18.59 -13.44 11.18
C PHE A 410 19.52 -12.69 10.23
N GLY A 411 20.08 -11.56 10.67
CA GLY A 411 21.00 -10.75 9.87
C GLY A 411 22.31 -11.47 9.50
N ALA A 412 22.78 -12.39 10.35
CA ALA A 412 24.00 -13.15 10.07
C ALA A 412 23.84 -14.24 8.99
N ASP A 413 22.62 -14.73 8.76
CA ASP A 413 22.37 -15.91 7.92
C ASP A 413 21.44 -15.63 6.72
N LEU A 414 20.36 -14.87 6.95
CA LEU A 414 19.30 -14.66 5.96
C LEU A 414 19.77 -13.95 4.68
N PRO A 415 20.59 -12.88 4.72
CA PRO A 415 21.11 -12.25 3.51
C PRO A 415 21.83 -13.24 2.59
N GLY A 416 22.70 -14.08 3.16
CA GLY A 416 23.42 -15.11 2.42
C GLY A 416 22.48 -16.14 1.78
N ARG A 417 21.44 -16.59 2.49
CA ARG A 417 20.45 -17.53 1.95
C ARG A 417 19.64 -16.92 0.81
N ILE A 418 19.22 -15.66 0.94
CA ILE A 418 18.47 -14.95 -0.12
C ILE A 418 19.33 -14.71 -1.35
N ASN A 419 20.60 -14.34 -1.19
CA ASN A 419 21.52 -14.14 -2.32
C ASN A 419 21.75 -15.44 -3.10
N ARG A 420 22.03 -16.56 -2.41
CA ARG A 420 22.14 -17.88 -3.08
C ARG A 420 20.85 -18.28 -3.80
N LEU A 421 19.68 -17.98 -3.22
CA LEU A 421 18.40 -18.26 -3.87
C LEU A 421 18.22 -17.44 -5.15
N ARG A 422 18.57 -16.14 -5.13
CA ARG A 422 18.52 -15.28 -6.33
C ARG A 422 19.43 -15.80 -7.43
N GLU A 423 20.67 -16.15 -7.09
CA GLU A 423 21.64 -16.72 -8.03
C GLU A 423 21.10 -18.00 -8.66
N ALA A 424 20.59 -18.93 -7.85
CA ALA A 424 20.07 -20.20 -8.35
C ALA A 424 18.80 -20.04 -9.21
N VAL A 425 17.92 -19.08 -8.89
CA VAL A 425 16.78 -18.72 -9.75
C VAL A 425 17.28 -18.19 -11.09
N ALA A 426 18.25 -17.29 -11.09
CA ALA A 426 18.80 -16.73 -12.32
C ALA A 426 19.47 -17.79 -13.20
N GLU A 427 20.26 -18.68 -12.60
CA GLU A 427 20.85 -19.82 -13.30
C GLU A 427 19.81 -20.76 -13.89
N SER A 428 18.72 -21.02 -13.16
CA SER A 428 17.61 -21.85 -13.63
C SER A 428 16.93 -21.25 -14.87
N ILE A 429 16.66 -19.94 -14.85
CA ILE A 429 16.05 -19.22 -15.99
C ILE A 429 16.97 -19.24 -17.20
N ARG A 430 18.27 -18.95 -17.03
CA ARG A 430 19.25 -19.00 -18.13
C ARG A 430 19.38 -20.42 -18.71
N ALA A 431 19.24 -21.45 -17.88
CA ALA A 431 19.31 -22.85 -18.32
C ALA A 431 18.08 -23.34 -19.12
N ASN A 432 16.93 -22.65 -19.04
CA ASN A 432 15.72 -23.01 -19.80
C ASN A 432 15.97 -23.04 -21.31
N ARG A 433 16.83 -22.15 -21.83
CA ARG A 433 17.22 -22.10 -23.24
C ARG A 433 17.84 -23.41 -23.74
N ASN A 434 18.59 -24.11 -22.89
CA ASN A 434 19.41 -25.26 -23.27
C ASN A 434 18.73 -26.60 -22.99
N GLY A 435 17.44 -26.61 -22.62
CA GLY A 435 16.73 -27.84 -22.25
C GLY A 435 17.27 -28.51 -20.97
N GLY A 436 17.94 -27.75 -20.10
CA GLY A 436 18.47 -28.24 -18.83
C GLY A 436 17.37 -28.52 -17.81
N ASP A 437 17.70 -29.25 -16.74
CA ASP A 437 16.78 -29.58 -15.64
C ASP A 437 16.52 -28.38 -14.70
N SER A 438 15.91 -27.32 -15.24
CA SER A 438 15.65 -26.07 -14.53
C SER A 438 14.74 -26.25 -13.32
N LYS A 439 13.78 -27.19 -13.42
CA LYS A 439 12.83 -27.51 -12.36
C LYS A 439 13.50 -28.17 -11.16
N ALA A 440 14.41 -29.12 -11.36
CA ALA A 440 15.14 -29.73 -10.25
C ALA A 440 16.10 -28.72 -9.58
N LYS A 441 16.79 -27.88 -10.36
CA LYS A 441 17.63 -26.80 -9.81
C LYS A 441 16.84 -25.84 -8.94
N LEU A 442 15.64 -25.47 -9.38
CA LEU A 442 14.79 -24.54 -8.66
C LEU A 442 14.24 -25.15 -7.35
N GLU A 443 13.83 -26.42 -7.38
CA GLU A 443 13.43 -27.15 -6.17
C GLU A 443 14.58 -27.35 -5.18
N ALA A 444 15.80 -27.62 -5.67
CA ALA A 444 17.00 -27.71 -4.83
C ALA A 444 17.30 -26.36 -4.16
N ALA A 445 17.29 -25.27 -4.92
CA ALA A 445 17.50 -23.91 -4.41
C ALA A 445 16.49 -23.53 -3.32
N ARG A 446 15.21 -23.87 -3.54
CA ARG A 446 14.15 -23.64 -2.54
C ARG A 446 14.41 -24.39 -1.23
N ARG A 447 14.82 -25.66 -1.32
CA ARG A 447 15.13 -26.48 -0.13
C ARG A 447 16.35 -25.96 0.63
N GLU A 448 17.38 -25.53 -0.09
CA GLU A 448 18.60 -24.98 0.51
C GLU A 448 18.35 -23.62 1.18
N ALA A 449 17.55 -22.76 0.57
CA ALA A 449 17.21 -21.44 1.11
C ALA A 449 16.38 -21.53 2.40
N ARG A 450 15.65 -22.64 2.61
CA ARG A 450 14.77 -22.85 3.78
C ARG A 450 13.80 -21.69 3.98
N VAL A 451 13.16 -21.22 2.91
CA VAL A 451 12.22 -20.09 2.93
C VAL A 451 10.79 -20.54 2.64
N GLY A 452 9.83 -19.77 3.16
CA GLY A 452 8.41 -19.96 2.96
C GLY A 452 8.03 -19.95 1.48
N LYS A 453 6.88 -20.55 1.14
CA LYS A 453 6.38 -20.53 -0.24
C LYS A 453 6.12 -19.10 -0.74
N GLY A 454 5.62 -18.23 0.13
CA GLY A 454 5.42 -16.81 -0.16
C GLY A 454 6.74 -16.12 -0.53
N LEU A 455 7.71 -16.18 0.37
CA LEU A 455 9.04 -15.57 0.15
C LEU A 455 9.75 -16.13 -1.08
N PHE A 456 9.69 -17.44 -1.31
CA PHE A 456 10.24 -18.05 -2.52
C PHE A 456 9.63 -17.48 -3.81
N ASN A 457 8.30 -17.41 -3.90
CA ASN A 457 7.61 -16.89 -5.08
C ASN A 457 7.96 -15.43 -5.35
N LEU A 458 8.08 -14.64 -4.27
CA LEU A 458 8.44 -13.23 -4.35
C LEU A 458 9.88 -13.04 -4.86
N VAL A 459 10.84 -13.76 -4.28
CA VAL A 459 12.25 -13.75 -4.75
C VAL A 459 12.33 -14.16 -6.20
N HIS A 460 11.61 -15.22 -6.59
CA HIS A 460 11.55 -15.67 -7.98
C HIS A 460 11.03 -14.56 -8.90
N LYS A 461 9.88 -13.95 -8.57
CA LYS A 461 9.28 -12.87 -9.36
C LYS A 461 10.21 -11.66 -9.51
N LYS A 462 10.84 -11.20 -8.43
CA LYS A 462 11.78 -10.05 -8.47
C LYS A 462 13.02 -10.37 -9.29
N THR A 463 13.59 -11.56 -9.13
CA THR A 463 14.78 -12.00 -9.90
C THR A 463 14.47 -12.10 -11.40
N VAL A 464 13.34 -12.70 -11.79
CA VAL A 464 12.91 -12.74 -13.20
C VAL A 464 12.79 -11.33 -13.76
N ARG A 465 12.14 -10.41 -13.02
CA ARG A 465 11.97 -9.02 -13.46
C ARG A 465 13.31 -8.32 -13.66
N GLU A 466 14.26 -8.51 -12.76
CA GLU A 466 15.61 -7.94 -12.87
C GLU A 466 16.36 -8.48 -14.11
N LEU A 467 16.25 -9.77 -14.41
CA LEU A 467 16.85 -10.37 -15.61
C LEU A 467 16.25 -9.80 -16.91
N VAL A 468 14.92 -9.63 -16.96
CA VAL A 468 14.25 -9.04 -18.12
C VAL A 468 14.73 -7.60 -18.33
N LEU A 469 14.77 -6.80 -17.26
CA LEU A 469 15.09 -5.37 -17.35
C LEU A 469 16.58 -5.10 -17.59
N ASN A 470 17.47 -5.84 -16.94
CA ASN A 470 18.90 -5.56 -16.95
C ASN A 470 19.67 -6.38 -17.99
N GLU A 471 19.23 -7.62 -18.25
CA GLU A 471 19.93 -8.55 -19.14
C GLU A 471 19.13 -8.84 -20.42
N GLY A 472 17.89 -8.36 -20.53
CA GLY A 472 17.03 -8.66 -21.66
C GLY A 472 16.63 -10.13 -21.73
N VAL A 473 16.66 -10.88 -20.63
CA VAL A 473 16.38 -12.32 -20.63
C VAL A 473 14.94 -12.58 -20.18
N ARG A 474 14.12 -13.17 -21.07
CA ARG A 474 12.74 -13.59 -20.78
C ARG A 474 12.69 -14.81 -19.86
N MET A 475 11.51 -15.10 -19.32
CA MET A 475 11.29 -16.23 -18.39
C MET A 475 11.59 -17.61 -19.03
N ASP A 476 11.49 -17.74 -20.35
CA ASP A 476 11.86 -18.94 -21.10
C ASP A 476 13.36 -19.03 -21.42
N GLY A 477 14.16 -18.07 -20.95
CA GLY A 477 15.62 -18.00 -21.14
C GLY A 477 16.07 -17.41 -22.48
N ARG A 478 15.15 -16.87 -23.30
CA ARG A 478 15.47 -16.21 -24.58
C ARG A 478 15.72 -14.72 -24.40
N GLY A 479 16.44 -14.10 -25.34
CA GLY A 479 16.57 -12.64 -25.40
C GLY A 479 15.22 -11.96 -25.66
N VAL A 480 15.05 -10.71 -25.24
CA VAL A 480 13.92 -9.88 -25.65
C VAL A 480 13.90 -9.64 -27.16
N ASP A 481 15.07 -9.74 -27.80
CA ASP A 481 15.25 -9.58 -29.25
C ASP A 481 15.19 -10.90 -30.05
N ASP A 482 15.09 -12.07 -29.37
CA ASP A 482 14.98 -13.41 -29.97
C ASP A 482 13.51 -13.82 -30.22
#